data_AF-A0A2P5DGU4-F1
#
_entry.id   AF-A0A2P5DGU4-F1
#
_cell.length_a   1.000
_cell.length_b   1.000
_cell.length_c   1.000
_cell.angle_alpha   90.00
_cell.angle_beta   90.00
_cell.angle_gamma   90.00
#
_symmetry.space_group_name_H-M   'P 1'
#
loop_
_entity.id
_entity.type
_entity.pdbx_description
1 polymer ?
#
loop_
_entity_poly.entity_id
_entity_poly.type
_entity_poly.pdbx_seq_one_letter_code
_entity_poly.pdbx_strand_id
1 'polypeptide(L)'
;MVLTEEDKKSWEECRDALSTYNFSSEEVDKILGKAFGLVHSPYWGEERKKIVPKLETVNEILDYLRSLNLSDDDLSKVLKKFPEVLGCNFEAELKANVQILEKEWEIKGKSLRNLLLRNPRVLGYNIDCKGDCMAQCTRCWARF
;
A
#
# COMPACT_ATOMS: atom_id res chain seq x y z
N MET A 1 0.17 -22.98 -5.22
CA MET A 1 -0.33 -22.11 -6.30
C MET A 1 0.55 -22.39 -7.51
N VAL A 2 -0.02 -22.96 -8.57
CA VAL A 2 0.70 -23.12 -9.84
C VAL A 2 0.51 -21.81 -10.59
N LEU A 3 1.60 -21.07 -10.82
CA LEU A 3 1.57 -19.82 -11.59
C LEU A 3 1.44 -20.16 -13.07
N THR A 4 0.50 -19.53 -13.76
CA THR A 4 0.36 -19.61 -15.21
C THR A 4 1.42 -18.73 -15.90
N GLU A 5 1.64 -18.91 -17.21
CA GLU A 5 2.49 -18.01 -17.98
C GLU A 5 1.95 -16.57 -18.00
N GLU A 6 0.62 -16.41 -17.96
CA GLU A 6 -0.04 -15.11 -17.83
C GLU A 6 0.24 -14.47 -16.46
N ASP A 7 0.26 -15.26 -15.38
CA ASP A 7 0.61 -14.77 -14.05
C ASP A 7 2.08 -14.30 -13.98
N LYS A 8 2.99 -15.03 -14.63
CA LYS A 8 4.40 -14.63 -14.75
C LYS A 8 4.56 -13.34 -15.55
N LYS A 9 3.84 -13.20 -16.66
CA LYS A 9 3.86 -11.96 -17.47
C LYS A 9 3.34 -10.77 -16.66
N SER A 10 2.23 -10.95 -15.94
CA SER A 10 1.65 -9.91 -15.08
C SER A 10 2.62 -9.49 -13.97
N TRP A 11 3.38 -10.44 -13.42
CA TRP A 11 4.42 -10.17 -12.43
C TRP A 11 5.54 -9.30 -13.01
N GLU A 12 6.11 -9.68 -14.15
CA GLU A 12 7.20 -8.93 -14.79
C GLU A 12 6.75 -7.52 -15.21
N GLU A 13 5.51 -7.36 -15.69
CA GLU A 13 4.95 -6.04 -15.99
C GLU A 13 4.87 -5.14 -14.74
N CYS A 14 4.41 -5.69 -13.61
CA CYS A 14 4.39 -4.96 -12.34
C CYS A 14 5.81 -4.66 -11.83
N ARG A 15 6.77 -5.53 -12.13
CA ARG A 15 8.17 -5.37 -11.77
C ARG A 15 8.80 -4.21 -12.53
N ASP A 16 8.55 -4.14 -13.83
CA ASP A 16 9.01 -3.06 -14.70
C ASP A 16 8.43 -1.71 -14.27
N ALA A 17 7.15 -1.66 -13.93
CA ALA A 17 6.53 -0.43 -13.40
C ALA A 17 7.24 0.10 -12.14
N LEU A 18 7.68 -0.81 -11.25
CA LEU A 18 8.38 -0.45 -10.02
C LEU A 18 9.88 -0.18 -10.20
N SER A 19 10.49 -0.62 -11.30
CA SER A 19 11.90 -0.39 -11.59
C SER A 19 12.26 1.11 -11.70
N THR A 20 11.27 1.95 -12.05
CA THR A 20 11.40 3.41 -12.13
C THR A 20 11.82 4.07 -10.81
N TYR A 21 11.58 3.41 -9.66
CA TYR A 21 11.82 3.98 -8.32
C TYR A 21 13.20 3.64 -7.72
N ASN A 22 14.19 3.32 -8.58
CA ASN A 22 15.57 2.98 -8.19
C ASN A 22 15.67 1.80 -7.21
N PHE A 23 14.72 0.87 -7.26
CA PHE A 23 14.78 -0.39 -6.51
C PHE A 23 15.65 -1.41 -7.23
N SER A 24 16.32 -2.29 -6.48
CA SER A 24 16.86 -3.53 -7.06
C SER A 24 15.73 -4.49 -7.41
N SER A 25 15.96 -5.42 -8.34
CA SER A 25 14.96 -6.44 -8.70
C SER A 25 14.49 -7.26 -7.48
N GLU A 26 15.39 -7.53 -6.54
CA GLU A 26 15.07 -8.23 -5.28
C GLU A 26 14.17 -7.39 -4.35
N GLU A 27 14.39 -6.07 -4.29
CA GLU A 27 13.53 -5.16 -3.53
C GLU A 27 12.13 -5.12 -4.12
N VAL A 28 12.02 -5.04 -5.46
CA VAL A 28 10.73 -5.04 -6.17
C VAL A 28 9.96 -6.32 -5.90
N ASP A 29 10.60 -7.49 -6.01
CA ASP A 29 9.95 -8.78 -5.74
C ASP A 29 9.46 -8.88 -4.29
N LYS A 30 10.22 -8.33 -3.34
CA LYS A 30 9.82 -8.27 -1.93
C LYS A 30 8.65 -7.32 -1.70
N ILE A 31 8.63 -6.18 -2.38
CA ILE A 31 7.52 -5.21 -2.33
C ILE A 31 6.23 -5.85 -2.85
N LEU A 32 6.25 -6.36 -4.09
CA LEU A 32 5.10 -7.05 -4.70
C LEU A 32 4.70 -8.27 -3.86
N GLY A 33 5.68 -9.04 -3.42
CA GLY A 33 5.45 -10.23 -2.61
C GLY A 33 4.68 -9.92 -1.33
N LYS A 34 5.09 -8.87 -0.59
CA LYS A 34 4.39 -8.43 0.62
C LYS A 34 3.03 -7.84 0.31
N ALA A 35 2.92 -7.03 -0.74
CA ALA A 35 1.67 -6.38 -1.11
C ALA A 35 0.56 -7.36 -1.45
N PHE A 36 0.91 -8.43 -2.15
CA PHE A 36 -0.07 -9.39 -2.67
C PHE A 36 -0.11 -10.73 -1.92
N GLY A 37 0.52 -10.80 -0.74
CA GLY A 37 0.43 -11.94 0.19
C GLY A 37 1.28 -13.15 -0.18
N LEU A 38 2.21 -13.01 -1.13
CA LEU A 38 3.17 -14.06 -1.50
C LEU A 38 4.33 -14.16 -0.51
N VAL A 39 4.65 -13.06 0.17
CA VAL A 39 5.63 -12.96 1.25
C VAL A 39 4.91 -12.54 2.53
N HIS A 40 5.34 -13.11 3.66
CA HIS A 40 4.79 -12.75 4.96
C HIS A 40 4.90 -11.24 5.20
N SER A 41 3.78 -10.63 5.59
CA SER A 41 3.71 -9.25 6.01
C SER A 41 3.03 -9.15 7.37
N PRO A 42 3.67 -8.49 8.36
CA PRO A 42 3.04 -8.20 9.64
C PRO A 42 1.76 -7.35 9.52
N TYR A 43 1.56 -6.64 8.41
CA TYR A 43 0.38 -5.81 8.21
C TYR A 43 -0.88 -6.64 7.95
N TRP A 44 -0.78 -7.72 7.17
CA TRP A 44 -1.92 -8.58 6.84
C TRP A 44 -2.35 -9.48 8.00
N GLY A 45 -1.49 -9.70 9.00
CA GLY A 45 -1.73 -10.70 10.04
C GLY A 45 -1.47 -12.11 9.50
N GLU A 46 -2.37 -13.06 9.78
CA GLU A 46 -2.10 -14.48 9.53
C GLU A 46 -2.41 -14.96 8.10
N GLU A 47 -3.42 -14.45 7.39
CA GLU A 47 -3.70 -14.91 6.02
C GLU A 47 -4.31 -13.82 5.11
N ARG A 48 -3.49 -13.30 4.19
CA ARG A 48 -3.96 -12.66 2.96
C ARG A 48 -4.01 -13.71 1.85
N LYS A 49 -5.12 -13.78 1.12
CA LYS A 49 -5.21 -14.58 -0.10
C LYS A 49 -4.10 -14.14 -1.07
N LYS A 50 -3.30 -15.09 -1.52
CA LYS A 50 -2.28 -14.87 -2.57
C LYS A 50 -2.99 -14.42 -3.83
N ILE A 51 -2.68 -13.22 -4.28
CA ILE A 51 -3.22 -12.60 -5.48
C ILE A 51 -2.04 -12.34 -6.41
N VAL A 52 -2.24 -12.52 -7.70
CA VAL A 52 -1.25 -12.09 -8.70
C VAL A 52 -1.50 -10.61 -8.97
N PRO A 53 -0.48 -9.74 -8.85
CA PRO A 53 -0.64 -8.32 -9.12
C PRO A 53 -1.03 -8.09 -10.59
N LYS A 54 -1.95 -7.16 -10.81
CA LYS A 54 -2.28 -6.67 -12.15
C LYS A 54 -1.65 -5.29 -12.33
N LEU A 55 -1.02 -5.08 -13.49
CA LEU A 55 -0.36 -3.81 -13.82
C LEU A 55 -1.32 -2.61 -13.67
N GLU A 56 -2.57 -2.76 -14.13
CA GLU A 56 -3.61 -1.74 -14.03
C GLU A 56 -3.83 -1.30 -12.58
N THR A 57 -4.00 -2.25 -11.65
CA THR A 57 -4.22 -1.96 -10.23
C THR A 57 -3.00 -1.31 -9.59
N VAL A 58 -1.79 -1.77 -9.93
CA VAL A 58 -0.54 -1.18 -9.40
C VAL A 58 -0.41 0.26 -9.89
N ASN A 59 -0.61 0.52 -11.19
CA ASN A 59 -0.52 1.86 -11.76
C ASN A 59 -1.60 2.80 -11.20
N GLU A 60 -2.84 2.33 -11.06
CA GLU A 60 -3.92 3.13 -10.48
C GLU A 60 -3.58 3.60 -9.06
N ILE A 61 -3.02 2.72 -8.23
CA ILE A 61 -2.58 3.08 -6.87
C ILE A 61 -1.39 4.05 -6.93
N LEU A 62 -0.38 3.81 -7.77
CA LEU A 62 0.78 4.68 -7.89
C LEU A 62 0.38 6.09 -8.35
N ASP A 63 -0.47 6.19 -9.37
CA ASP A 63 -0.96 7.46 -9.90
C ASP A 63 -1.81 8.23 -8.88
N TYR A 64 -2.63 7.51 -8.12
CA TYR A 64 -3.36 8.11 -7.02
C TYR A 64 -2.41 8.65 -5.94
N LEU A 65 -1.38 7.90 -5.53
CA LEU A 65 -0.40 8.38 -4.57
C LEU A 65 0.35 9.62 -5.10
N ARG A 66 0.71 9.66 -6.40
CA ARG A 66 1.27 10.87 -7.03
C ARG A 66 0.33 12.07 -6.92
N SER A 67 -0.98 11.85 -7.10
CA SER A 67 -1.98 12.91 -6.96
C SER A 67 -2.07 13.51 -5.55
N LEU A 68 -1.53 12.82 -4.53
CA LEU A 68 -1.42 13.31 -3.15
C LEU A 68 -0.14 14.14 -2.90
N ASN A 69 0.44 14.72 -3.95
CA ASN A 69 1.68 15.49 -3.94
C ASN A 69 2.93 14.67 -3.54
N LEU A 70 2.94 13.36 -3.80
CA LEU A 70 4.13 12.52 -3.61
C LEU A 70 4.96 12.51 -4.90
N SER A 71 6.24 12.86 -4.78
CA SER A 71 7.23 12.67 -5.85
C SER A 71 7.63 11.20 -5.98
N ASP A 72 8.30 10.80 -7.05
CA ASP A 72 8.77 9.42 -7.20
C ASP A 72 9.76 9.00 -6.07
N ASP A 73 10.57 9.93 -5.56
CA ASP A 73 11.41 9.68 -4.37
C ASP A 73 10.57 9.47 -3.09
N ASP A 74 9.48 10.22 -2.95
CA ASP A 74 8.55 10.03 -1.84
C ASP A 74 7.83 8.67 -1.94
N LEU A 75 7.40 8.28 -3.15
CA LEU A 75 6.81 6.97 -3.41
C LEU A 75 7.79 5.85 -3.09
N SER A 76 9.05 5.98 -3.49
CA SER A 76 10.08 5.00 -3.13
C SER A 76 10.16 4.81 -1.60
N LYS A 77 10.15 5.90 -0.82
CA LYS A 77 10.15 5.85 0.65
C LYS A 77 8.87 5.24 1.22
N VAL A 78 7.71 5.56 0.66
CA VAL A 78 6.41 5.00 1.06
C VAL A 78 6.41 3.48 0.83
N LEU A 79 6.80 3.03 -0.36
CA LEU A 79 6.83 1.62 -0.73
C LEU A 79 7.85 0.81 0.08
N LYS A 80 8.99 1.40 0.48
CA LYS A 80 9.92 0.75 1.43
C LYS A 80 9.32 0.54 2.81
N LYS A 81 8.54 1.51 3.31
CA LYS A 81 7.95 1.48 4.66
C LYS A 81 6.67 0.66 4.75
N PHE A 82 5.86 0.71 3.69
CA PHE A 82 4.54 0.11 3.62
C PHE A 82 4.26 -0.37 2.19
N PRO A 83 4.95 -1.42 1.72
CA PRO A 83 4.72 -1.99 0.39
C PRO A 83 3.29 -2.48 0.23
N GLU A 84 2.63 -2.83 1.33
CA GLU A 84 1.27 -3.34 1.35
C GLU A 84 0.20 -2.35 0.85
N VAL A 85 0.54 -1.07 0.72
CA VAL A 85 -0.31 -0.06 0.08
C VAL A 85 -0.76 -0.46 -1.33
N LEU A 86 0.09 -1.15 -2.10
CA LEU A 86 -0.24 -1.64 -3.44
C LEU A 86 -1.28 -2.77 -3.44
N GLY A 87 -1.49 -3.41 -2.29
CA GLY A 87 -2.48 -4.45 -2.10
C GLY A 87 -3.73 -3.99 -1.35
N CYS A 88 -3.77 -2.75 -0.87
CA CYS A 88 -4.94 -2.20 -0.19
C CYS A 88 -6.09 -1.94 -1.16
N ASN A 89 -7.32 -1.92 -0.63
CA ASN A 89 -8.49 -1.61 -1.44
C ASN A 89 -8.48 -0.13 -1.83
N PHE A 90 -8.58 0.15 -3.11
CA PHE A 90 -8.46 1.51 -3.64
C PHE A 90 -9.54 2.47 -3.11
N GLU A 91 -10.80 2.05 -3.11
CA GLU A 91 -11.92 2.89 -2.69
C GLU A 91 -12.14 2.82 -1.17
N ALA A 92 -12.23 1.60 -0.62
CA ALA A 92 -12.63 1.36 0.75
C ALA A 92 -11.52 1.62 1.77
N GLU A 93 -10.24 1.62 1.37
CA GLU A 93 -9.12 1.92 2.25
C GLU A 93 -8.41 3.21 1.79
N LEU A 94 -7.78 3.25 0.61
CA LEU A 94 -6.93 4.40 0.23
C LEU A 94 -7.72 5.72 0.17
N LYS A 95 -8.72 5.79 -0.70
CA LYS A 95 -9.51 7.02 -0.88
C LYS A 95 -10.31 7.37 0.37
N ALA A 96 -10.97 6.38 0.98
CA ALA A 96 -11.72 6.59 2.22
C ALA A 96 -10.83 7.17 3.32
N ASN A 97 -9.62 6.63 3.53
CA ASN A 97 -8.73 7.08 4.59
C ASN A 97 -8.18 8.49 4.32
N VAL A 98 -7.86 8.84 3.08
CA VAL A 98 -7.49 10.22 2.73
C VAL A 98 -8.65 11.19 3.00
N GLN A 99 -9.89 10.80 2.71
CA GLN A 99 -11.06 11.62 3.02
C GLN A 99 -11.30 11.78 4.53
N ILE A 100 -11.08 10.74 5.33
CA ILE A 100 -11.17 10.83 6.80
C ILE A 100 -10.07 11.78 7.32
N LEU A 101 -8.83 11.65 6.83
CA LEU A 101 -7.72 12.55 7.15
C LEU A 101 -8.07 14.03 6.89
N GLU A 102 -8.73 14.30 5.77
CA GLU A 102 -9.14 15.65 5.43
C GLU A 102 -10.34 16.14 6.26
N LYS A 103 -11.38 15.32 6.45
CA LYS A 103 -12.64 15.75 7.08
C LYS A 103 -12.55 15.86 8.60
N GLU A 104 -11.91 14.89 9.25
CA GLU A 104 -11.90 14.80 10.72
C GLU A 104 -10.73 15.57 11.34
N TRP A 105 -9.61 15.69 10.62
CA TRP A 105 -8.37 16.28 11.13
C TRP A 105 -7.81 17.42 10.28
N GLU A 106 -8.49 17.81 9.20
CA GLU A 106 -8.04 18.87 8.27
C GLU A 106 -6.63 18.62 7.66
N ILE A 107 -6.21 17.36 7.57
CA ILE A 107 -4.90 16.97 7.04
C ILE A 107 -4.98 16.82 5.51
N LYS A 108 -4.41 17.79 4.80
CA LYS A 108 -4.34 17.81 3.32
C LYS A 108 -3.04 18.42 2.80
N GLY A 109 -2.81 18.31 1.49
CA GLY A 109 -1.65 18.90 0.79
C GLY A 109 -0.31 18.53 1.44
N LYS A 110 0.48 19.53 1.85
CA LYS A 110 1.81 19.31 2.44
C LYS A 110 1.76 18.54 3.77
N SER A 111 0.74 18.77 4.59
CA SER A 111 0.57 18.05 5.86
C SER A 111 0.29 16.57 5.62
N LEU A 112 -0.57 16.27 4.66
CA LEU A 112 -0.84 14.88 4.23
C LEU A 112 0.44 14.23 3.69
N ARG A 113 1.15 14.88 2.76
CA ARG A 113 2.43 14.37 2.24
C ARG A 113 3.41 14.01 3.36
N ASN A 114 3.62 14.92 4.32
CA ASN A 114 4.52 14.68 5.45
C ASN A 114 4.06 13.53 6.35
N LEU A 115 2.75 13.42 6.59
CA LEU A 115 2.16 12.31 7.33
C LEU A 115 2.42 10.98 6.61
N LEU A 116 2.17 10.89 5.29
CA LEU A 116 2.36 9.67 4.51
C LEU A 116 3.83 9.25 4.46
N LEU A 117 4.77 10.20 4.42
CA LEU A 117 6.20 9.89 4.53
C LEU A 117 6.59 9.35 5.91
N ARG A 118 5.92 9.80 6.97
CA ARG A 118 6.20 9.37 8.35
C ARG A 118 5.53 8.03 8.66
N ASN A 119 4.24 7.92 8.39
CA ASN A 119 3.39 6.76 8.68
C ASN A 119 2.44 6.47 7.50
N PRO A 120 2.90 5.80 6.44
CA PRO A 120 2.05 5.49 5.28
C PRO A 120 0.96 4.45 5.57
N ARG A 121 1.03 3.73 6.71
CA ARG A 121 0.06 2.70 7.10
C ARG A 121 -1.35 3.25 7.29
N VAL A 122 -1.49 4.56 7.52
CA VAL A 122 -2.79 5.25 7.63
C VAL A 122 -3.66 5.05 6.40
N LEU A 123 -3.06 4.80 5.23
CA LEU A 123 -3.79 4.52 3.99
C LEU A 123 -4.46 3.14 3.98
N GLY A 124 -4.01 2.22 4.83
CA GLY A 124 -4.55 0.87 4.95
C GLY A 124 -5.40 0.63 6.20
N TYR A 125 -5.66 1.65 7.01
CA TYR A 125 -6.48 1.47 8.19
C TYR A 125 -7.92 1.12 7.79
N ASN A 126 -8.47 0.09 8.39
CA ASN A 126 -9.80 -0.42 8.06
C ASN A 126 -10.63 -0.75 9.30
N ILE A 127 -10.07 -0.51 10.49
CA ILE A 127 -10.66 -0.78 11.78
C ILE A 127 -10.55 0.45 12.65
N ASP A 128 -11.64 0.82 13.30
CA ASP A 128 -11.62 1.71 14.45
C ASP A 128 -12.17 0.94 15.64
N CYS A 129 -11.30 0.58 16.57
CA CYS A 129 -11.68 -0.27 17.70
C CYS A 129 -12.43 0.48 18.80
N LYS A 130 -12.46 1.82 18.80
CA LYS A 130 -13.20 2.67 19.77
C LYS A 130 -13.10 2.29 21.27
N GLY A 131 -12.10 1.48 21.66
CA GLY A 131 -11.91 0.97 23.02
C GLY A 131 -12.06 -0.56 23.16
N ASP A 132 -12.73 -1.24 22.23
CA ASP A 132 -12.91 -2.70 22.22
C ASP A 132 -11.92 -3.36 21.25
N CYS A 133 -10.81 -3.88 21.78
CA CYS A 133 -9.70 -4.41 20.98
C CYS A 133 -10.12 -5.58 20.08
N MET A 134 -9.94 -5.43 18.76
CA MET A 134 -10.20 -6.48 17.77
C MET A 134 -8.93 -7.25 17.34
N ALA A 135 -7.83 -7.14 18.09
CA ALA A 135 -6.53 -7.75 17.80
C ALA A 135 -5.89 -7.43 16.42
N GLN A 136 -6.46 -6.50 15.65
CA GLN A 136 -5.94 -6.04 14.35
C GLN A 136 -5.23 -4.69 14.47
N CYS A 137 -4.40 -4.53 15.50
CA CYS A 137 -3.75 -3.26 15.81
C CYS A 137 -2.96 -2.70 14.62
N THR A 138 -2.40 -3.53 13.74
CA THR A 138 -1.62 -3.10 12.56
C THR A 138 -2.44 -2.35 11.50
N ARG A 139 -3.77 -2.42 11.55
CA ARG A 139 -4.72 -1.79 10.61
C ARG A 139 -5.74 -0.89 11.31
N CYS A 140 -5.48 -0.55 12.58
CA CYS A 140 -6.42 0.17 13.42
C CYS A 140 -6.12 1.67 13.47
N TRP A 141 -7.15 2.48 13.33
CA TRP A 141 -7.12 3.94 13.51
C TRP A 141 -6.69 4.38 14.92
N ALA A 142 -6.81 3.53 15.94
CA ALA A 142 -6.27 3.81 17.29
C ALA A 142 -4.73 3.96 17.33
N ARG A 143 -4.02 3.65 16.24
CA ARG A 143 -2.57 3.89 16.10
C ARG A 143 -2.21 5.19 15.41
N PHE A 144 -3.20 5.92 14.91
CA PHE A 144 -3.03 7.23 14.31
C PHE A 144 -2.64 8.25 15.39
#